data_AF-A0A527ZKA5-F1
#
_entry.id   AF-A0A527ZKA5-F1
#
_cell.length_a   1.000
_cell.length_b   1.000
_cell.length_c   1.000
_cell.angle_alpha   90.00
_cell.angle_beta   90.00
_cell.angle_gamma   90.00
#
_symmetry.space_group_name_H-M   'P 1'
#
loop_
_entity.id
_entity.type
_entity.pdbx_description
1 polymer ?
#
loop_
_entity_poly.entity_id
_entity_poly.type
_entity_poly.pdbx_seq_one_letter_code
_entity_poly.pdbx_strand_id
1 'polypeptide(L)'
;FGLRYDFDQRKVVEAPPMPAFLMPLRDKVAAFARLPADAFVQVLINEYRPGAGIGWHRDKPHFDAVAGVSLLAPCSFRLRRKNGTRWARETVTLAPRSAYLMTGPARTEWQHSIPPVSAHRYSITLRTLHPQRSPRSKAIVR
;
A
#
# COMPACT_ATOMS: atom_id res chain seq x y z
N PHE A 1 2.30 8.55 -7.15
CA PHE A 1 1.51 9.77 -7.38
C PHE A 1 0.92 10.27 -6.07
N GLY A 2 0.60 11.56 -6.00
CA GLY A 2 0.17 12.28 -4.79
C GLY A 2 1.37 12.59 -3.90
N LEU A 3 1.90 11.57 -3.23
CA LEU A 3 3.11 11.70 -2.41
C LEU A 3 4.17 10.68 -2.85
N ARG A 4 5.44 10.95 -2.52
CA ARG A 4 6.54 9.98 -2.61
C ARG A 4 7.39 10.01 -1.35
N TYR A 5 8.03 8.89 -1.04
CA TYR A 5 9.06 8.87 0.00
C TYR A 5 10.39 9.25 -0.62
N ASP A 6 11.02 10.29 -0.10
CA ASP A 6 12.36 10.72 -0.47
C ASP A 6 13.38 9.99 0.41
N PHE A 7 14.29 9.23 -0.21
CA PHE A 7 15.24 8.38 0.53
C PHE A 7 16.38 9.19 1.14
N ASP A 8 16.81 10.27 0.47
CA ASP A 8 17.90 11.12 0.92
C ASP A 8 17.45 11.96 2.12
N GLN A 9 16.27 12.56 2.01
CA GLN A 9 15.72 13.40 3.08
C GLN A 9 14.99 12.59 4.16
N ARG A 10 14.72 11.31 3.90
CA ARG A 10 13.95 10.40 4.76
C ARG A 10 12.57 10.95 5.15
N LYS A 11 11.90 11.63 4.21
CA LYS A 11 10.61 12.32 4.41
C LYS A 11 9.62 11.96 3.30
N VAL A 12 8.34 12.18 3.57
CA VAL A 12 7.31 12.16 2.53
C VAL A 12 7.22 13.55 1.92
N VAL A 13 7.35 13.63 0.61
CA VAL A 13 7.30 14.86 -0.19
C VAL A 13 6.24 14.73 -1.27
N GLU A 14 5.90 15.85 -1.88
CA GLU A 14 4.96 15.88 -3.00
C GLU A 14 5.49 15.09 -4.21
N ALA A 15 4.55 14.50 -4.95
CA ALA A 15 4.79 13.81 -6.20
C ALA A 15 3.74 14.30 -7.22
N PRO A 16 3.88 13.97 -8.52
CA PRO A 16 2.85 14.28 -9.50
C PRO A 16 1.47 13.84 -8.99
N PRO A 17 0.43 14.65 -9.22
CA PRO A 17 -0.90 14.41 -8.68
C PRO A 17 -1.41 13.04 -9.13
N MET A 18 -2.33 12.47 -8.35
CA MET A 18 -2.98 11.22 -8.73
C MET A 18 -3.72 11.42 -10.07
N PRO A 19 -3.42 10.62 -11.11
CA PRO A 19 -4.09 10.74 -12.40
C PRO A 19 -5.61 10.65 -12.27
N ALA A 20 -6.34 11.48 -13.02
CA ALA A 20 -7.81 11.57 -12.93
C ALA A 20 -8.52 10.22 -13.14
N PHE A 21 -7.98 9.35 -14.01
CA PHE A 21 -8.56 8.03 -14.27
C PHE A 21 -8.53 7.08 -13.05
N LEU A 22 -7.70 7.37 -12.03
CA LEU A 22 -7.65 6.61 -10.79
C LEU A 22 -8.63 7.12 -9.72
N MET A 23 -9.25 8.30 -9.90
CA MET A 23 -10.20 8.85 -8.93
C MET A 23 -11.36 7.90 -8.65
N PRO A 24 -12.05 7.30 -9.66
CA PRO A 24 -13.13 6.36 -9.39
C PRO A 24 -12.67 5.09 -8.66
N LEU A 25 -11.40 4.67 -8.86
CA LEU A 25 -10.83 3.56 -8.12
C LEU A 25 -10.57 3.93 -6.65
N ARG A 26 -10.03 5.14 -6.42
CA ARG A 26 -9.83 5.68 -5.07
C ARG A 26 -11.13 5.71 -4.30
N ASP A 27 -12.21 6.18 -4.92
CA ASP A 27 -13.52 6.28 -4.26
C ASP A 27 -14.08 4.89 -3.89
N LYS A 28 -13.93 3.89 -4.78
CA LYS A 28 -14.33 2.50 -4.49
C LYS A 28 -13.50 1.89 -3.37
N VAL A 29 -12.19 2.12 -3.38
CA VAL A 29 -11.28 1.62 -2.33
C VAL A 29 -11.59 2.29 -1.00
N ALA A 30 -11.90 3.59 -1.01
CA ALA A 30 -12.28 4.34 0.17
C ALA A 30 -13.60 3.84 0.78
N ALA A 31 -14.61 3.60 -0.06
CA ALA A 31 -15.86 2.99 0.36
C ALA A 31 -15.66 1.58 0.95
N PHE A 32 -14.85 0.74 0.29
CA PHE A 32 -14.46 -0.59 0.80
C PHE A 32 -13.75 -0.50 2.16
N ALA A 33 -12.83 0.44 2.31
CA ALA A 33 -12.06 0.65 3.53
C ALA A 33 -12.85 1.38 4.64
N ARG A 34 -14.05 1.92 4.32
CA ARG A 34 -14.85 2.80 5.19
C ARG A 34 -14.05 4.01 5.69
N LEU A 35 -13.29 4.62 4.78
CA LEU A 35 -12.49 5.82 5.03
C LEU A 35 -12.84 6.92 4.02
N PRO A 36 -12.59 8.20 4.35
CA PRO A 36 -12.74 9.29 3.39
C PRO A 36 -11.83 9.08 2.16
N ALA A 37 -12.33 9.40 0.96
CA ALA A 37 -11.56 9.21 -0.27
C ALA A 37 -10.31 10.08 -0.33
N ASP A 38 -10.38 11.30 0.19
CA ASP A 38 -9.27 12.25 0.30
C ASP A 38 -8.22 11.84 1.34
N ALA A 39 -8.54 10.91 2.26
CA ALA A 39 -7.55 10.32 3.16
C ALA A 39 -6.48 9.51 2.39
N PHE A 40 -6.83 8.95 1.22
CA PHE A 40 -5.91 8.23 0.35
C PHE A 40 -5.09 9.19 -0.52
N VAL A 41 -4.03 9.72 0.07
CA VAL A 41 -3.19 10.77 -0.52
C VAL A 41 -2.05 10.24 -1.40
N GLN A 42 -1.77 8.93 -1.38
CA GLN A 42 -0.76 8.32 -2.25
C GLN A 42 -1.36 7.16 -3.02
N VAL A 43 -0.99 7.04 -4.30
CA VAL A 43 -1.16 5.80 -5.08
C VAL A 43 0.16 5.39 -5.74
N LEU A 44 0.41 4.08 -5.73
CA LEU A 44 1.50 3.41 -6.44
C LEU A 44 0.91 2.39 -7.41
N ILE A 45 1.53 2.25 -8.58
CA ILE A 45 1.23 1.19 -9.54
C ILE A 45 2.52 0.39 -9.71
N ASN A 46 2.48 -0.90 -9.36
CA ASN A 46 3.60 -1.81 -9.52
C ASN A 46 3.26 -2.85 -10.60
N GLU A 47 4.12 -2.96 -11.61
CA GLU A 47 4.10 -4.01 -12.63
C GLU A 47 4.97 -5.18 -12.16
N TYR A 48 4.42 -6.39 -12.24
CA TYR A 48 5.14 -7.63 -11.99
C TYR A 48 5.08 -8.50 -13.24
N ARG A 49 6.20 -8.61 -13.94
CA ARG A 49 6.39 -9.59 -15.03
C ARG A 49 6.75 -10.97 -14.46
N PRO A 50 6.61 -12.06 -15.23
CA PRO A 50 7.05 -13.39 -14.79
C PRO A 50 8.46 -13.35 -14.18
N GLY A 51 8.63 -13.98 -13.01
CA GLY A 51 9.87 -13.97 -12.22
C GLY A 51 9.99 -12.79 -11.25
N ALA A 52 9.25 -11.69 -11.43
CA ALA A 52 9.30 -10.54 -10.52
C ALA A 52 8.59 -10.84 -9.19
N GLY A 53 9.14 -10.30 -8.10
CA GLY A 53 8.57 -10.39 -6.77
C GLY A 53 9.03 -9.23 -5.89
N ILE A 54 8.59 -9.20 -4.64
CA ILE A 54 9.08 -8.27 -3.64
C ILE A 54 9.35 -9.02 -2.34
N GLY A 55 10.56 -8.84 -1.81
CA GLY A 55 11.00 -9.46 -0.57
C GLY A 55 10.19 -9.01 0.65
N TRP A 56 10.45 -9.63 1.79
CA TRP A 56 9.79 -9.31 3.05
C TRP A 56 10.05 -7.88 3.49
N HIS A 57 9.00 -7.08 3.61
CA HIS A 57 9.10 -5.69 4.05
C HIS A 57 7.83 -5.24 4.78
N ARG A 58 7.90 -4.07 5.40
CA ARG A 58 6.72 -3.31 5.85
C ARG A 58 6.64 -2.04 5.02
N ASP A 59 5.43 -1.53 4.82
CA ASP A 59 5.26 -0.18 4.27
C ASP A 59 5.95 0.86 5.15
N LYS A 60 6.32 2.00 4.54
CA LYS A 60 6.98 3.08 5.27
C LYS A 60 6.10 3.56 6.44
N PRO A 61 6.69 3.88 7.60
CA PRO A 61 5.93 4.17 8.82
C PRO A 61 5.12 5.48 8.74
N HIS A 62 5.40 6.34 7.75
CA HIS A 62 4.67 7.59 7.49
C HIS A 62 3.24 7.38 6.98
N PHE A 63 2.95 6.22 6.44
CA PHE A 63 1.60 5.85 6.03
C PHE A 63 0.87 5.13 7.16
N ASP A 64 -0.44 4.97 7.09
CA ASP A 64 -1.21 4.20 8.06
C ASP A 64 -1.98 3.08 7.37
N ALA A 65 -3.20 3.33 6.91
CA ALA A 65 -3.95 2.35 6.14
C ALA A 65 -3.30 2.12 4.77
N VAL A 66 -3.17 0.85 4.39
CA VAL A 66 -2.65 0.43 3.07
C VAL A 66 -3.69 -0.46 2.42
N ALA A 67 -4.29 0.02 1.35
CA ALA A 67 -5.22 -0.74 0.53
C ALA A 67 -4.56 -1.13 -0.80
N GLY A 68 -4.79 -2.34 -1.27
CA GLY A 68 -4.26 -2.80 -2.55
C GLY A 68 -5.33 -3.43 -3.41
N VAL A 69 -5.23 -3.21 -4.72
CA VAL A 69 -6.08 -3.80 -5.76
C VAL A 69 -5.20 -4.62 -6.69
N SER A 70 -5.56 -5.88 -6.89
CA SER A 70 -4.81 -6.83 -7.73
C SER A 70 -5.45 -6.91 -9.11
N LEU A 71 -4.67 -6.86 -10.19
CA LEU A 71 -5.16 -6.92 -11.57
C LEU A 71 -4.36 -7.93 -12.40
N LEU A 72 -4.99 -8.45 -13.45
CA LEU A 72 -4.46 -9.49 -14.35
C LEU A 72 -4.28 -10.84 -13.65
N ALA A 73 -3.07 -11.32 -13.38
CA ALA A 73 -2.87 -12.64 -12.76
C ALA A 73 -3.07 -12.62 -11.23
N PRO A 74 -3.53 -13.74 -10.62
CA PRO A 74 -3.54 -13.90 -9.17
C PRO A 74 -2.12 -13.98 -8.59
N CYS A 75 -1.96 -13.74 -7.29
CA CYS A 75 -0.70 -14.01 -6.59
C CYS A 75 -0.89 -14.42 -5.13
N SER A 76 0.13 -15.08 -4.57
CA SER A 76 0.24 -15.31 -3.13
C SER A 76 0.75 -14.06 -2.41
N PHE A 77 -0.11 -13.41 -1.63
CA PHE A 77 0.27 -12.35 -0.71
C PHE A 77 0.59 -12.95 0.65
N ARG A 78 1.88 -13.00 0.98
CA ARG A 78 2.36 -13.66 2.19
C ARG A 78 2.59 -12.62 3.27
N LEU A 79 2.14 -12.92 4.48
CA LEU A 79 2.41 -12.14 5.67
C LEU A 79 3.27 -12.96 6.64
N ARG A 80 4.13 -12.30 7.40
CA ARG A 80 4.82 -12.89 8.54
C ARG A 80 5.08 -11.89 9.66
N ARG A 81 5.13 -12.36 10.90
CA ARG A 81 5.70 -11.61 12.04
C ARG A 81 6.51 -12.52 12.94
N LYS A 82 7.50 -11.96 13.64
CA LYS A 82 8.20 -12.70 14.69
C LYS A 82 7.21 -13.04 15.80
N ASN A 83 7.31 -14.26 16.32
CA ASN A 83 6.57 -14.76 17.47
C ASN A 83 7.55 -15.53 18.36
N GLY A 84 8.22 -14.81 19.26
CA GLY A 84 9.39 -15.32 20.00
C GLY A 84 10.54 -15.67 19.05
N THR A 85 11.04 -16.91 19.14
CA THR A 85 12.08 -17.46 18.25
C THR A 85 11.54 -17.98 16.92
N ARG A 86 10.21 -18.03 16.74
CA ARG A 86 9.55 -18.53 15.53
C ARG A 86 8.92 -17.40 14.72
N TRP A 87 8.35 -17.75 13.58
CA TRP A 87 7.60 -16.84 12.71
C TRP A 87 6.16 -17.32 12.58
N ALA A 88 5.20 -16.46 12.93
CA ALA A 88 3.83 -16.62 12.47
C ALA A 88 3.74 -16.24 11.00
N ARG A 89 2.98 -16.99 10.20
CA ARG A 89 2.85 -16.78 8.76
C ARG A 89 1.41 -17.00 8.32
N GLU A 90 0.97 -16.13 7.42
CA GLU A 90 -0.31 -16.25 6.73
C GLU A 90 -0.08 -16.06 5.23
N THR A 91 -0.90 -16.69 4.40
CA THR A 91 -0.88 -16.46 2.95
C THR A 91 -2.29 -16.30 2.43
N VAL A 92 -2.51 -15.21 1.71
CA VAL A 92 -3.79 -14.89 1.08
C VAL A 92 -3.60 -14.92 -0.43
N THR A 93 -4.51 -15.57 -1.15
CA THR A 93 -4.53 -15.47 -2.61
C THR A 93 -5.25 -14.19 -3.03
N LEU A 94 -4.52 -13.28 -3.67
CA LEU A 94 -5.11 -12.08 -4.27
C LEU A 94 -5.57 -12.40 -5.68
N ALA A 95 -6.85 -12.71 -5.83
CA ALA A 95 -7.47 -12.95 -7.13
C ALA A 95 -7.45 -11.70 -8.03
N PRO A 96 -7.59 -11.84 -9.36
CA PRO A 96 -7.76 -10.69 -10.24
C PRO A 96 -8.98 -9.87 -9.83
N ARG A 97 -8.86 -8.54 -9.83
CA ARG A 97 -9.88 -7.57 -9.43
C ARG A 97 -10.31 -7.68 -7.96
N SER A 98 -9.52 -8.35 -7.11
CA SER A 98 -9.70 -8.32 -5.65
C SER A 98 -9.08 -7.08 -5.02
N ALA A 99 -9.60 -6.69 -3.86
CA ALA A 99 -9.05 -5.65 -3.01
C ALA A 99 -8.72 -6.20 -1.62
N TYR A 100 -7.70 -5.64 -0.97
CA TYR A 100 -7.37 -5.91 0.43
C TYR A 100 -7.10 -4.61 1.18
N LEU A 101 -7.24 -4.65 2.49
CA LEU A 101 -6.91 -3.56 3.40
C LEU A 101 -6.02 -4.08 4.52
N MET A 102 -4.88 -3.42 4.75
CA MET A 102 -4.04 -3.61 5.93
C MET A 102 -4.15 -2.39 6.85
N THR A 103 -4.63 -2.62 8.06
CA THR A 103 -4.70 -1.66 9.17
C THR A 103 -4.26 -2.34 10.47
N GLY A 104 -4.05 -1.55 11.53
CA GLY A 104 -3.71 -2.08 12.85
C GLY A 104 -2.48 -3.01 12.83
N PRO A 105 -2.48 -4.12 13.58
CA PRO A 105 -1.35 -5.04 13.66
C PRO A 105 -0.89 -5.56 12.29
N ALA A 106 -1.81 -5.89 11.38
CA ALA A 106 -1.47 -6.39 10.03
C ALA A 106 -0.60 -5.39 9.25
N ARG A 107 -0.79 -4.09 9.49
CA ARG A 107 0.10 -3.04 8.98
C ARG A 107 1.38 -2.97 9.81
N THR A 108 1.28 -2.80 11.13
CA THR A 108 2.40 -2.29 11.95
C THR A 108 3.38 -3.38 12.39
N GLU A 109 2.90 -4.60 12.59
CA GLU A 109 3.68 -5.73 13.13
C GLU A 109 4.08 -6.74 12.05
N TRP A 110 3.28 -6.90 11.00
CA TRP A 110 3.51 -7.92 9.98
C TRP A 110 4.33 -7.36 8.82
N GLN A 111 5.32 -8.15 8.39
CA GLN A 111 5.95 -7.98 7.08
C GLN A 111 5.11 -8.69 6.03
N HIS A 112 5.17 -8.21 4.79
CA HIS A 112 4.55 -8.88 3.65
C HIS A 112 5.55 -9.06 2.50
N SER A 113 5.25 -10.01 1.62
CA SER A 113 6.03 -10.27 0.40
C SER A 113 5.14 -10.84 -0.71
N ILE A 114 5.59 -10.66 -1.95
CA ILE A 114 5.08 -11.39 -3.12
C ILE A 114 6.25 -12.26 -3.62
N PRO A 115 6.13 -13.59 -3.66
CA PRO A 115 7.13 -14.44 -4.32
C PRO A 115 7.16 -14.14 -5.83
N PRO A 116 8.21 -14.59 -6.56
CA PRO A 116 8.23 -14.54 -8.02
C PRO A 116 6.88 -14.98 -8.62
N VAL A 117 6.24 -14.12 -9.41
CA VAL A 117 4.97 -14.43 -10.07
C VAL A 117 5.22 -15.23 -11.35
N SER A 118 4.30 -16.12 -11.72
CA SER A 118 4.41 -16.90 -12.97
C SER A 118 3.82 -16.19 -14.19
N ALA A 119 2.99 -15.17 -13.97
CA ALA A 119 2.27 -14.44 -15.02
C ALA A 119 2.22 -12.94 -14.72
N HIS A 120 1.95 -12.15 -15.75
CA HIS A 120 1.90 -10.69 -15.66
C HIS A 120 0.79 -10.21 -14.71
N ARG A 121 1.16 -9.35 -13.76
CA ARG A 121 0.27 -8.80 -12.74
C ARG A 121 0.52 -7.32 -12.52
N TYR A 122 -0.54 -6.57 -12.25
CA TYR A 122 -0.43 -5.23 -11.67
C TYR A 122 -0.95 -5.20 -10.23
N SER A 123 -0.34 -4.35 -9.41
CA SER A 123 -0.84 -3.96 -8.10
C SER A 123 -1.03 -2.46 -8.06
N ILE A 124 -2.23 -2.00 -7.71
CA ILE A 124 -2.49 -0.59 -7.41
C ILE A 124 -2.62 -0.47 -5.90
N THR A 125 -1.72 0.27 -5.25
CA THR A 125 -1.69 0.43 -3.79
C THR A 125 -2.01 1.86 -3.43
N LEU A 126 -3.03 2.07 -2.61
CA LEU A 126 -3.43 3.36 -2.06
C LEU A 126 -3.11 3.43 -0.58
N ARG A 127 -2.60 4.58 -0.11
CA ARG A 127 -2.20 4.75 1.29
C ARG A 127 -2.69 6.05 1.89
N THR A 128 -3.04 5.99 3.17
CA THR A 128 -3.31 7.16 4.00
C THR A 128 -2.05 7.58 4.76
N LEU A 129 -1.97 8.85 5.19
CA LEU A 129 -0.89 9.27 6.09
C LEU A 129 -1.19 8.84 7.53
N HIS A 130 -0.12 8.56 8.25
CA HIS A 130 -0.20 8.38 9.68
C HIS A 130 -0.44 9.75 10.35
N PRO A 131 -1.45 9.90 11.22
CA PRO A 131 -1.80 11.21 11.82
C PRO A 131 -0.61 11.90 12.48
N GLN A 132 0.20 11.15 13.23
CA GLN A 132 1.38 11.66 13.94
C GLN A 132 2.64 11.87 13.06
N ARG A 133 2.60 11.48 11.78
CA ARG A 133 3.75 11.60 10.85
C ARG A 133 3.37 12.27 9.54
N SER A 134 2.19 12.89 9.50
CA SER A 134 1.78 13.74 8.40
C SER A 134 2.69 14.98 8.41
N PRO A 135 3.23 15.41 7.26
CA PRO A 135 3.86 16.72 7.18
C PRO A 135 2.82 17.72 7.69
N ARG A 136 3.12 18.44 8.78
CA ARG A 136 2.22 19.51 9.23
C ARG A 136 1.97 20.40 8.03
N SER A 137 0.72 20.46 7.56
CA SER A 137 0.31 21.56 6.70
C SER A 137 0.70 22.82 7.46
N LYS A 138 1.52 23.69 6.86
CA LYS A 138 1.70 25.03 7.42
C LYS A 138 0.29 25.58 7.52
N ALA A 139 -0.19 25.77 8.74
CA ALA A 139 -1.41 26.52 8.97
C ALA A 139 -1.21 27.85 8.23
N ILE A 140 -1.95 28.06 7.15
CA ILE A 140 -2.17 29.40 6.65
C ILE A 140 -3.00 30.04 7.76
N VAL A 141 -2.31 30.76 8.64
CA VAL A 141 -2.95 31.76 9.48
C VAL A 141 -3.50 32.79 8.49
N ARG A 142 -4.80 33.07 8.66
CA ARG A 142 -5.63 33.91 7.77
C ARG A 142 -4.94 35.19 7.32
#